data_AF-A0AA42TAW6-F1
#
_entry.id   AF-A0AA42TAW6-F1
#
_cell.length_a   1.000
_cell.length_b   1.000
_cell.length_c   1.000
_cell.angle_alpha   90.00
_cell.angle_beta   90.00
_cell.angle_gamma   90.00
#
_symmetry.space_group_name_H-M   'P 1'
#
loop_
_entity.id
_entity.type
_entity.pdbx_description
1 polymer ?
#
loop_
_entity_poly.entity_id
_entity_poly.type
_entity_poly.pdbx_seq_one_letter_code
_entity_poly.pdbx_strand_id
1 'polypeptide(L)' 'MIIILLYRKTLQHGHQILWLPPYSPDLNPIEKMWAWVKGKNGWLTQ' A
#
# COMPACT_ATOMS: atom_id res chain seq x y z
N MET A 1 4.01 16.26 -13.28
CA MET A 1 4.62 16.99 -12.14
C MET A 1 4.58 16.19 -10.84
N ILE A 2 3.45 15.61 -10.43
CA ILE A 2 3.29 14.88 -9.15
C ILE A 2 4.17 13.61 -9.03
N ILE A 3 4.19 12.74 -10.04
CA ILE A 3 4.95 11.47 -10.00
C ILE A 3 6.47 11.72 -9.81
N ILE A 4 7.01 12.73 -10.49
CA ILE A 4 8.42 13.12 -10.40
C ILE A 4 8.76 13.63 -8.99
N LEU A 5 7.88 14.43 -8.39
CA LEU A 5 8.07 14.94 -7.02
C LEU A 5 8.03 13.81 -5.99
N LEU A 6 7.12 12.84 -6.16
CA LEU A 6 7.04 11.66 -5.29
C LEU A 6 8.31 10.80 -5.42
N TYR A 7 8.77 10.54 -6.65
CA TYR A 7 10.01 9.80 -6.88
C TYR A 7 11.20 10.46 -6.19
N ARG A 8 11.35 11.79 -6.35
CA ARG A 8 12.41 12.55 -5.66
C ARG A 8 12.32 12.41 -4.14
N LYS A 9 11.12 12.51 -3.57
CA LYS A 9 10.92 12.35 -2.13
C LYS A 9 11.32 10.96 -1.64
N THR A 10 10.98 9.90 -2.37
CA THR A 10 11.37 8.52 -2.01
C THR A 10 12.89 8.35 -2.01
N LEU A 11 13.58 8.87 -3.03
CA LEU A 11 15.04 8.79 -3.13
C LEU A 11 15.76 9.55 -2.00
N GLN A 12 15.26 10.74 -1.62
CA GLN A 12 15.85 11.54 -0.54
C GLN A 12 15.83 10.82 0.81
N HIS A 13 14.85 9.96 1.05
CA HIS A 13 14.73 9.19 2.27
C HIS A 13 15.26 7.75 2.13
N GLY A 14 15.91 7.40 1.01
CA GLY A 14 16.44 6.05 0.79
C GLY A 14 15.37 4.96 0.59
N HIS A 15 14.16 5.34 0.18
CA HIS A 15 13.07 4.39 -0.06
C HIS A 15 13.05 3.95 -1.53
N GLN A 16 12.61 2.71 -1.76
CA GLN A 16 12.44 2.14 -3.10
C GLN A 16 10.95 2.04 -3.44
N ILE A 17 10.61 2.35 -4.70
CA ILE A 17 9.25 2.15 -5.21
C ILE A 17 9.10 0.70 -5.63
N LEU A 18 8.14 0.01 -5.00
CA LEU A 18 7.71 -1.31 -5.43
C LEU A 18 6.62 -1.17 -6.49
N TRP A 19 6.88 -1.69 -7.69
CA TRP A 19 5.87 -1.78 -8.75
C TRP A 19 5.02 -3.03 -8.57
N LEU A 20 3.70 -2.86 -8.57
CA LEU A 20 2.75 -3.98 -8.55
C LEU A 20 1.99 -4.07 -9.89
N PRO A 21 1.66 -5.30 -10.32
CA PRO A 21 0.78 -5.48 -11.46
C PRO A 21 -0.63 -4.92 -11.18
N PRO A 22 -1.34 -4.45 -12.21
CA PRO A 22 -2.69 -3.93 -12.06
C PRO A 22 -3.65 -5.00 -11.49
N TYR A 23 -4.58 -4.58 -10.63
CA TYR A 23 -5.62 -5.42 -10.02
C TYR A 23 -5.11 -6.70 -9.32
N SER A 24 -3.93 -6.65 -8.70
CA SER A 24 -3.39 -7.76 -7.89
C SER A 24 -3.42 -7.45 -6.39
N PRO A 25 -4.62 -7.40 -5.77
CA PRO A 25 -4.76 -7.05 -4.35
C PRO A 25 -4.01 -8.04 -3.44
N ASP A 26 -3.89 -9.30 -3.84
CA ASP A 26 -3.19 -10.35 -3.08
C ASP A 26 -1.69 -10.08 -2.91
N LEU A 27 -1.11 -9.33 -3.85
CA LEU A 27 0.30 -8.95 -3.86
C LEU A 27 0.57 -7.66 -3.10
N ASN A 28 -0.47 -6.90 -2.71
CA ASN A 28 -0.33 -5.64 -2.02
C ASN A 28 -0.37 -5.84 -0.49
N PRO A 29 0.77 -5.72 0.23
CA PRO A 29 0.81 -6.02 1.66
C PRO A 29 -0.12 -5.14 2.50
N ILE A 30 -0.43 -3.92 2.04
CA ILE A 30 -1.34 -3.01 2.73
C ILE A 30 -2.77 -3.57 2.81
N GLU A 31 -3.22 -4.32 1.79
CA GLU A 31 -4.57 -4.91 1.77
C GLU A 31 -4.70 -5.98 2.85
N LYS A 32 -3.64 -6.76 3.10
CA LYS A 32 -3.58 -7.75 4.20
C LYS A 32 -3.65 -7.07 5.56
N MET A 33 -2.92 -5.97 5.74
CA MET A 33 -3.00 -5.17 6.97
C MET A 33 -4.41 -4.61 7.18
N TRP A 34 -5.03 -4.06 6.13
CA TRP A 34 -6.40 -3.55 6.22
C TRP A 34 -7.43 -4.64 6.48
N ALA A 35 -7.28 -5.84 5.89
CA ALA A 35 -8.13 -6.98 6.21
C ALA A 35 -8.05 -7.34 7.71
N TRP A 36 -6.84 -7.35 8.28
CA TRP A 36 -6.63 -7.57 9.70
C TRP A 36 -7.26 -6.47 10.57
N VAL A 37 -7.04 -5.19 10.24
CA VAL A 37 -7.63 -4.06 10.98
C VAL A 37 -9.16 -4.12 10.95
N LYS A 38 -9.75 -4.35 9.77
CA LYS A 38 -11.21 -4.45 9.60
C LYS A 38 -11.80 -5.65 10.35
N GLY A 39 -11.12 -6.80 10.31
CA GLY A 39 -11.50 -7.98 11.07
C GLY A 39 -11.41 -7.79 12.58
N LYS A 40 -10.33 -7.14 13.07
CA LYS A 40 -10.16 -6.85 14.50
C LYS A 40 -11.19 -5.88 15.06
N ASN A 41 -11.61 -4.91 14.27
CA ASN A 41 -12.53 -3.86 14.73
C ASN A 41 -14.01 -4.26 14.55
N GLY A 42 -14.32 -5.53 14.23
CA GLY A 42 -15.69 -6.05 14.15
C GLY A 42 -16.49 -5.62 12.91
N TRP A 43 -15.86 -4.96 11.93
CA TRP A 43 -16.53 -4.46 10.72
C TRP A 43 -16.94 -5.57 9.75
N LEU A 44 -16.34 -6.76 9.88
CA LEU A 44 -16.60 -7.94 9.05
C LEU A 44 -17.40 -9.03 9.79
N THR A 45 -17.80 -8.79 11.05
CA THR A 45 -18.57 -9.74 11.88
C THR A 45 -20.03 -9.31 12.06
N GLN A 46 -20.64 -8.68 11.05
CA GLN A 46 -22.09 -8.52 10.96
C GLN A 46 -22.64 -9.44 9.86
#